data_AF-A0A654ERT2-F1
#
_entry.id   AF-A0A654ERT2-F1
#
_cell.length_a   1.000
_cell.length_b   1.000
_cell.length_c   1.000
_cell.angle_alpha   90.00
_cell.angle_beta   90.00
_cell.angle_gamma   90.00
#
_symmetry.space_group_name_H-M   'P 1'
#
loop_
_entity.id
_entity.type
_entity.pdbx_description
1 polymer ?
#
loop_
_entity_poly.entity_id
_entity_poly.type
_entity_poly.pdbx_seq_one_letter_code
_entity_poly.pdbx_strand_id
1 'polypeptide(L)'
;MEIVGHRGSWGDFPGKGVGSCGFGGGGGGPAFGGRGGGPGRGYGGGPRVHGPGYGIGSRGPDPGPGFFYGGGGPGPGYGGGGGHGPGYGGGGDGRGYGSETGGGNHGPEGVTRTLRDEPPSDRILTITNFSEIKGREEPYESAVFEALLSYKWRLILYVNGNQNDGGSNHISLYLRSEETDHLTYNGSINFVLKLFVYNGKQDKYLTVTDGIQKRYNYKNKEWGYGKLIPLSTFLDTSQGYLEQDTASFGAEIFLCPPIQVQEKVTFISNPPNNVFTWKILHFSTLEDIVYYSDDFLVEDRYWRLGVNPKGTGDGRSQAIKIFLYAQGHKPNAVVSSTWGAVNLRVKNQRSSNHSQIYSAALYPIRNDYGVGVNTVLSLAELNDAVKEYLVNDSIIFEAEMVKVSVTNIVPIQVVDE
;
A
#
# COMPACT_ATOMS: atom_id res chain seq x y z
N MET A 1 9.32 -34.62 26.18
CA MET A 1 8.96 -33.69 25.10
C MET A 1 10.11 -33.74 24.11
N GLU A 2 9.87 -34.23 22.89
CA GLU A 2 10.93 -34.33 21.88
C GLU A 2 11.33 -32.92 21.45
N ILE A 3 12.62 -32.61 21.57
CA ILE A 3 13.19 -31.33 21.14
C ILE A 3 13.52 -31.48 19.65
N VAL A 4 12.83 -30.73 18.79
CA VAL A 4 13.10 -30.73 17.35
C VAL A 4 14.22 -29.72 17.07
N GLY A 5 15.39 -30.21 16.67
CA GLY A 5 16.50 -29.38 16.18
C GLY A 5 16.51 -29.30 14.65
N HIS A 6 16.74 -28.12 14.10
CA HIS A 6 16.95 -27.94 12.66
C HIS A 6 18.33 -27.35 12.37
N ARG A 7 19.03 -27.90 11.38
CA ARG A 7 20.29 -27.34 10.86
C ARG A 7 19.95 -26.34 9.76
N GLY A 8 19.88 -25.06 10.11
CA GLY A 8 19.77 -23.94 9.16
C GLY A 8 21.13 -23.31 8.86
N SER A 9 21.38 -22.98 7.59
CA SER A 9 22.54 -22.18 7.17
C SER A 9 22.36 -20.71 7.58
N TRP A 10 23.45 -20.10 8.05
CA TRP A 10 23.54 -18.70 8.48
C TRP A 10 23.22 -17.74 7.33
N GLY A 11 22.20 -16.90 7.51
CA GLY A 11 22.02 -15.67 6.73
C GLY A 11 22.32 -14.47 7.63
N ASP A 12 23.07 -13.50 7.12
CA ASP A 12 23.34 -12.25 7.83
C ASP A 12 22.02 -11.52 8.12
N PHE A 13 21.68 -11.36 9.40
CA PHE A 13 20.55 -10.56 9.84
C PHE A 13 21.05 -9.19 10.32
N PRO A 14 20.46 -8.09 9.82
CA PRO A 14 20.96 -6.76 10.11
C PRO A 14 20.62 -6.36 11.55
N GLY A 15 21.63 -6.38 12.41
CA GLY A 15 21.62 -5.70 13.69
C GLY A 15 22.52 -4.46 13.64
N LYS A 16 22.01 -3.32 13.13
CA LYS A 16 22.51 -1.97 13.45
C LYS A 16 21.38 -0.94 13.31
N GLY A 17 21.39 0.04 14.21
CA GLY A 17 20.31 1.00 14.44
C GLY A 17 20.07 2.06 13.37
N VAL A 18 18.94 2.74 13.57
CA VAL A 18 18.45 4.03 13.08
C VAL A 18 19.25 4.74 11.96
N GLY A 19 18.58 4.98 10.83
CA GLY A 19 19.07 5.93 9.81
C GLY A 19 18.14 6.08 8.61
N SER A 20 17.44 7.23 8.58
CA SER A 20 16.91 8.01 7.44
C SER A 20 16.18 7.33 6.27
N CYS A 21 14.98 7.87 6.03
CA CYS A 21 14.24 7.91 4.78
C CYS A 21 15.08 8.37 3.55
N GLY A 22 14.70 7.86 2.39
CA GLY A 22 15.14 8.32 1.06
C GLY A 22 14.26 7.72 -0.05
N PHE A 23 13.45 8.56 -0.69
CA PHE A 23 12.63 8.26 -1.88
C PHE A 23 13.49 8.22 -3.16
N GLY A 24 13.00 7.49 -4.17
CA GLY A 24 13.41 7.52 -5.58
C GLY A 24 13.42 6.11 -6.17
N GLY A 25 12.72 5.72 -7.23
CA GLY A 25 12.12 6.46 -8.35
C GLY A 25 12.75 5.97 -9.66
N GLY A 26 11.95 5.33 -10.52
CA GLY A 26 12.30 4.90 -11.90
C GLY A 26 12.82 3.46 -11.99
N GLY A 27 12.37 2.58 -12.90
CA GLY A 27 11.70 2.74 -14.19
C GLY A 27 12.51 2.00 -15.26
N GLY A 28 11.88 1.13 -16.05
CA GLY A 28 12.48 0.55 -17.27
C GLY A 28 12.33 -0.97 -17.42
N GLY A 29 11.48 -1.38 -18.35
CA GLY A 29 11.13 -2.78 -18.66
C GLY A 29 12.10 -3.50 -19.62
N PRO A 30 11.62 -4.44 -20.47
CA PRO A 30 12.10 -5.82 -20.47
C PRO A 30 12.91 -6.21 -21.72
N ALA A 31 13.57 -7.37 -21.69
CA ALA A 31 14.11 -8.03 -22.87
C ALA A 31 13.86 -9.55 -22.86
N PHE A 32 13.11 -10.02 -23.85
CA PHE A 32 13.02 -11.41 -24.29
C PHE A 32 14.21 -11.77 -25.19
N GLY A 33 14.62 -13.04 -25.22
CA GLY A 33 15.44 -13.56 -26.33
C GLY A 33 16.20 -14.86 -26.10
N GLY A 34 15.55 -16.00 -26.40
CA GLY A 34 16.07 -17.02 -27.34
C GLY A 34 17.37 -17.81 -27.08
N ARG A 35 17.17 -19.08 -26.68
CA ARG A 35 17.84 -20.34 -27.13
C ARG A 35 19.21 -20.30 -27.84
N GLY A 36 20.11 -21.20 -27.40
CA GLY A 36 20.79 -22.15 -28.30
C GLY A 36 22.25 -22.51 -27.99
N GLY A 37 22.50 -23.81 -27.72
CA GLY A 37 23.72 -24.53 -28.14
C GLY A 37 24.91 -24.62 -27.16
N GLY A 38 25.14 -25.81 -26.58
CA GLY A 38 26.49 -26.24 -26.15
C GLY A 38 27.18 -27.07 -27.25
N PRO A 39 28.19 -27.92 -26.93
CA PRO A 39 29.41 -27.66 -26.15
C PRO A 39 30.68 -28.16 -26.88
N GLY A 40 31.89 -27.80 -26.43
CA GLY A 40 33.13 -28.38 -26.97
C GLY A 40 34.44 -28.05 -26.23
N ARG A 41 34.96 -29.06 -25.51
CA ARG A 41 36.37 -29.54 -25.30
C ARG A 41 37.53 -28.54 -25.52
N GLY A 42 38.64 -28.49 -24.76
CA GLY A 42 39.23 -29.31 -23.69
C GLY A 42 40.76 -29.05 -23.60
N TYR A 43 41.38 -29.43 -22.46
CA TYR A 43 42.84 -29.62 -22.18
C TYR A 43 43.75 -28.37 -22.20
N GLY A 44 44.73 -28.12 -21.32
CA GLY A 44 45.36 -28.81 -20.18
C GLY A 44 46.72 -28.14 -19.86
N GLY A 45 47.23 -28.27 -18.62
CA GLY A 45 48.66 -28.12 -18.29
C GLY A 45 49.11 -26.92 -17.41
N GLY A 46 49.54 -27.20 -16.16
CA GLY A 46 50.57 -26.42 -15.45
C GLY A 46 51.97 -27.03 -15.68
N PRO A 47 53.03 -26.79 -14.85
CA PRO A 47 53.16 -25.91 -13.67
C PRO A 47 54.53 -25.14 -13.55
N ARG A 48 54.73 -24.46 -12.39
CA ARG A 48 55.99 -24.05 -11.68
C ARG A 48 56.56 -22.65 -11.97
N VAL A 49 57.26 -21.90 -11.10
CA VAL A 49 57.44 -21.66 -9.63
C VAL A 49 58.30 -20.36 -9.53
N HIS A 50 58.16 -19.60 -8.43
CA HIS A 50 59.10 -18.64 -7.77
C HIS A 50 58.60 -17.17 -7.63
N GLY A 51 58.47 -16.71 -6.37
CA GLY A 51 58.18 -15.33 -5.96
C GLY A 51 59.44 -14.44 -5.94
N PRO A 52 59.61 -13.44 -5.03
CA PRO A 52 58.68 -12.87 -4.03
C PRO A 52 58.63 -11.31 -4.00
N GLY A 53 57.76 -10.76 -3.13
CA GLY A 53 58.04 -9.52 -2.38
C GLY A 53 57.43 -8.20 -2.90
N TYR A 54 56.43 -7.67 -2.18
CA TYR A 54 56.11 -6.25 -2.19
C TYR A 54 55.96 -5.73 -0.77
N GLY A 55 56.65 -4.63 -0.48
CA GLY A 55 56.61 -3.90 0.77
C GLY A 55 55.65 -2.72 0.76
N ILE A 56 55.21 -2.38 1.98
CA ILE A 56 55.02 -1.07 2.63
C ILE A 56 54.19 0.02 1.92
N GLY A 57 53.18 0.51 2.65
CA GLY A 57 52.57 1.84 2.49
C GLY A 57 51.13 1.90 3.01
N SER A 58 50.89 1.89 4.32
CA SER A 58 50.60 3.07 5.15
C SER A 58 49.21 3.69 4.99
N ARG A 59 48.34 3.50 6.01
CA ARG A 59 47.61 4.54 6.76
C ARG A 59 46.78 3.90 7.89
N GLY A 60 47.06 4.33 9.12
CA GLY A 60 46.35 3.92 10.34
C GLY A 60 45.02 4.66 10.54
N PRO A 61 44.25 4.29 11.57
CA PRO A 61 42.90 4.81 11.81
C PRO A 61 42.90 5.98 12.81
N ASP A 62 41.99 6.94 12.58
CA ASP A 62 41.65 8.00 13.54
C ASP A 62 40.31 7.69 14.26
N PRO A 63 40.07 8.29 15.45
CA PRO A 63 39.33 7.69 16.55
C PRO A 63 37.84 8.07 16.59
N GLY A 64 37.04 7.24 17.26
CA GLY A 64 35.63 7.53 17.54
C GLY A 64 35.42 8.48 18.74
N PRO A 65 34.16 8.87 19.01
CA PRO A 65 33.70 9.26 20.34
C PRO A 65 32.57 8.32 20.79
N GLY A 66 32.35 7.96 22.07
CA GLY A 66 32.54 8.69 23.32
C GLY A 66 31.15 8.82 23.99
N PHE A 67 30.89 8.02 25.02
CA PHE A 67 29.67 8.09 25.85
C PHE A 67 29.78 9.24 26.88
N PHE A 68 28.65 9.85 27.29
CA PHE A 68 28.17 9.97 28.69
C PHE A 68 26.89 10.83 28.82
N TYR A 69 26.22 10.64 29.97
CA TYR A 69 24.82 10.86 30.36
C TYR A 69 24.39 12.30 30.71
N GLY A 70 23.06 12.55 30.71
CA GLY A 70 22.36 13.06 31.91
C GLY A 70 21.45 14.29 31.81
N GLY A 71 20.13 14.08 32.01
CA GLY A 71 19.34 14.82 33.03
C GLY A 71 18.42 15.99 32.63
N GLY A 72 17.12 15.87 33.00
CA GLY A 72 16.33 16.98 33.58
C GLY A 72 15.23 17.63 32.73
N GLY A 73 13.95 17.38 33.09
CA GLY A 73 12.86 18.38 32.98
C GLY A 73 12.70 19.15 34.31
N PRO A 74 11.71 20.06 34.53
CA PRO A 74 10.39 20.23 33.86
C PRO A 74 10.02 21.71 33.45
N GLY A 75 8.84 21.91 32.82
CA GLY A 75 8.29 23.20 32.27
C GLY A 75 7.73 24.21 33.31
N PRO A 76 6.66 25.00 33.07
CA PRO A 76 5.92 25.39 31.85
C PRO A 76 5.66 26.92 31.72
N GLY A 77 4.93 27.39 30.69
CA GLY A 77 4.42 28.78 30.63
C GLY A 77 3.37 29.00 29.54
N TYR A 78 2.11 29.19 29.97
CA TYR A 78 0.96 29.58 29.15
C TYR A 78 0.71 31.10 29.24
N GLY A 79 0.30 31.70 28.13
CA GLY A 79 -0.38 32.99 28.01
C GLY A 79 -0.80 33.15 26.55
N GLY A 80 -1.97 33.62 26.14
CA GLY A 80 -3.09 34.26 26.81
C GLY A 80 -3.71 35.24 25.82
N GLY A 81 -5.03 35.15 25.60
CA GLY A 81 -5.86 36.32 25.26
C GLY A 81 -6.28 36.58 23.80
N GLY A 82 -7.62 36.62 23.61
CA GLY A 82 -8.36 37.53 22.71
C GLY A 82 -8.34 37.21 21.21
N GLY A 83 -9.45 37.19 20.46
CA GLY A 83 -10.73 37.87 20.61
C GLY A 83 -11.00 38.74 19.38
N HIS A 84 -12.16 38.55 18.75
CA HIS A 84 -12.84 39.37 17.72
C HIS A 84 -12.53 39.12 16.22
N GLY A 85 -13.60 38.77 15.49
CA GLY A 85 -13.71 38.78 14.03
C GLY A 85 -14.14 40.15 13.48
N PRO A 86 -14.90 40.21 12.37
CA PRO A 86 -14.32 40.34 11.03
C PRO A 86 -14.60 41.70 10.38
N GLY A 87 -13.72 42.11 9.46
CA GLY A 87 -13.88 43.32 8.65
C GLY A 87 -13.95 42.99 7.15
N TYR A 88 -15.05 43.39 6.52
CA TYR A 88 -15.28 43.37 5.09
C TYR A 88 -14.48 44.47 4.38
N GLY A 89 -14.15 44.24 3.10
CA GLY A 89 -14.14 45.31 2.09
C GLY A 89 -12.95 45.32 1.14
N GLY A 90 -13.27 45.47 -0.15
CA GLY A 90 -12.40 46.19 -1.08
C GLY A 90 -11.95 45.42 -2.30
N GLY A 91 -12.73 45.54 -3.39
CA GLY A 91 -12.25 45.24 -4.73
C GLY A 91 -11.17 46.22 -5.19
N GLY A 92 -10.41 45.81 -6.19
CA GLY A 92 -9.40 46.64 -6.85
C GLY A 92 -9.03 46.03 -8.19
N ASP A 93 -9.54 46.64 -9.25
CA ASP A 93 -9.15 46.40 -10.64
C ASP A 93 -7.67 46.77 -10.86
N GLY A 94 -6.95 45.93 -11.60
CA GLY A 94 -5.59 46.20 -12.05
C GLY A 94 -5.34 45.59 -13.42
N ARG A 95 -5.45 46.41 -14.47
CA ARG A 95 -5.04 46.08 -15.84
C ARG A 95 -3.50 46.02 -15.91
N GLY A 96 -2.97 44.95 -16.52
CA GLY A 96 -1.57 44.83 -16.91
C GLY A 96 -1.45 44.04 -18.21
N TYR A 97 -0.86 44.65 -19.24
CA TYR A 97 -0.64 44.10 -20.57
C TYR A 97 0.62 43.19 -20.60
N GLY A 98 0.55 42.09 -21.35
CA GLY A 98 1.69 41.52 -22.09
C GLY A 98 2.14 40.09 -21.74
N SER A 99 1.71 39.10 -22.53
CA SER A 99 2.57 38.27 -23.42
C SER A 99 1.90 36.93 -23.74
N GLU A 100 1.80 36.65 -25.04
CA GLU A 100 1.27 35.42 -25.63
C GLU A 100 2.30 34.28 -25.50
N THR A 101 1.88 33.10 -25.05
CA THR A 101 2.23 31.79 -25.63
C THR A 101 1.33 30.68 -25.04
N GLY A 102 0.66 29.90 -25.90
CA GLY A 102 0.12 28.57 -25.56
C GLY A 102 -1.40 28.50 -25.34
N GLY A 103 -2.17 28.35 -26.43
CA GLY A 103 -3.63 28.22 -26.40
C GLY A 103 -4.14 26.91 -25.80
N GLY A 104 -4.45 26.93 -24.51
CA GLY A 104 -5.40 26.00 -23.88
C GLY A 104 -6.81 26.52 -24.08
N ASN A 105 -7.64 25.81 -24.84
CA ASN A 105 -9.01 26.21 -25.09
C ASN A 105 -9.86 25.89 -23.86
N HIS A 106 -10.00 26.85 -22.95
CA HIS A 106 -10.84 26.74 -21.76
C HIS A 106 -12.31 26.71 -22.17
N GLY A 107 -12.89 25.50 -22.19
CA GLY A 107 -14.33 25.31 -22.11
C GLY A 107 -14.87 25.75 -20.74
N PRO A 108 -16.22 25.75 -20.54
CA PRO A 108 -16.83 26.22 -19.30
C PRO A 108 -16.20 25.51 -18.09
N GLU A 109 -15.96 26.28 -17.03
CA GLU A 109 -15.20 25.93 -15.83
C GLU A 109 -15.32 24.44 -15.43
N GLY A 110 -14.21 23.70 -15.56
CA GLY A 110 -14.07 22.32 -15.05
C GLY A 110 -14.18 21.18 -16.06
N VAL A 111 -14.69 21.39 -17.29
CA VAL A 111 -14.83 20.30 -18.28
C VAL A 111 -13.56 20.13 -19.12
N THR A 112 -12.93 18.97 -19.00
CA THR A 112 -11.75 18.55 -19.77
C THR A 112 -12.15 17.81 -21.04
N ARG A 113 -11.45 18.08 -22.15
CA ARG A 113 -11.60 17.42 -23.44
C ARG A 113 -10.26 16.93 -23.93
N THR A 114 -10.11 15.62 -24.12
CA THR A 114 -8.85 15.00 -24.53
C THR A 114 -9.09 13.92 -25.57
N LEU A 115 -8.17 13.77 -26.51
CA LEU A 115 -8.19 12.65 -27.44
C LEU A 115 -7.41 11.48 -26.84
N ARG A 116 -7.95 10.28 -26.92
CA ARG A 116 -7.27 9.04 -26.54
C ARG A 116 -7.48 7.95 -27.59
N ASP A 117 -6.63 6.94 -27.58
CA ASP A 117 -6.69 5.82 -28.53
C ASP A 117 -7.72 4.76 -28.09
N GLU A 118 -7.90 4.58 -26.78
CA GLU A 118 -8.75 3.50 -26.27
C GLU A 118 -10.25 3.82 -26.40
N PRO A 119 -11.07 2.83 -26.79
CA PRO A 119 -12.52 2.97 -26.81
C PRO A 119 -13.12 3.07 -25.39
N PRO A 120 -14.35 3.61 -25.26
CA PRO A 120 -15.11 3.56 -24.00
C PRO A 120 -15.41 2.12 -23.57
N SER A 121 -15.39 1.86 -22.26
CA SER A 121 -15.56 0.50 -21.73
C SER A 121 -17.00 0.01 -21.61
N ASP A 122 -17.99 0.90 -21.42
CA ASP A 122 -19.36 0.47 -21.08
C ASP A 122 -20.29 0.41 -22.29
N ARG A 123 -20.23 1.42 -23.17
CA ARG A 123 -21.13 1.48 -24.33
C ARG A 123 -20.57 2.29 -25.49
N ILE A 124 -20.77 1.76 -26.70
CA ILE A 124 -20.70 2.52 -27.95
C ILE A 124 -22.09 2.53 -28.59
N LEU A 125 -22.57 3.72 -28.97
CA LEU A 125 -23.72 3.95 -29.81
C LEU A 125 -23.23 4.43 -31.17
N THR A 126 -23.41 3.64 -32.21
CA THR A 126 -23.12 4.02 -33.60
C THR A 126 -24.42 4.29 -34.33
N ILE A 127 -24.54 5.47 -34.93
CA ILE A 127 -25.67 5.87 -35.75
C ILE A 127 -25.19 5.94 -37.19
N THR A 128 -25.71 5.05 -38.02
CA THR A 128 -25.56 5.11 -39.48
C THR A 128 -26.69 5.94 -40.08
N ASN A 129 -26.45 6.58 -41.23
CA ASN A 129 -27.39 7.50 -41.87
C ASN A 129 -27.78 8.66 -40.93
N PHE A 130 -26.79 9.27 -40.28
CA PHE A 130 -26.97 10.33 -39.27
C PHE A 130 -27.76 11.53 -39.81
N SER A 131 -27.69 11.80 -41.12
CA SER A 131 -28.43 12.85 -41.79
C SER A 131 -29.94 12.80 -41.54
N GLU A 132 -30.52 11.61 -41.34
CA GLU A 132 -31.94 11.39 -41.05
C GLU A 132 -32.40 11.99 -39.71
N ILE A 133 -31.49 12.11 -38.74
CA ILE A 133 -31.77 12.65 -37.40
C ILE A 133 -31.21 14.07 -37.20
N LYS A 134 -30.43 14.58 -38.15
CA LYS A 134 -29.73 15.87 -38.04
C LYS A 134 -30.67 17.06 -37.76
N GLY A 135 -31.87 17.04 -38.34
CA GLY A 135 -32.86 18.11 -38.18
C GLY A 135 -33.89 17.88 -37.08
N ARG A 136 -33.78 16.79 -36.30
CA ARG A 136 -34.76 16.46 -35.25
C ARG A 136 -34.52 17.31 -34.00
N GLU A 137 -35.62 17.71 -33.37
CA GLU A 137 -35.59 18.40 -32.07
C GLU A 137 -35.63 17.39 -30.92
N GLU A 138 -36.27 16.24 -31.14
CA GLU A 138 -36.35 15.17 -30.15
C GLU A 138 -34.98 14.50 -29.94
N PRO A 139 -34.62 14.15 -28.69
CA PRO A 139 -33.41 13.39 -28.46
C PRO A 139 -33.54 11.97 -29.02
N TYR A 140 -32.42 11.44 -29.52
CA TYR A 140 -32.30 10.02 -29.78
C TYR A 140 -31.95 9.28 -28.48
N GLU A 141 -32.73 8.25 -28.14
CA GLU A 141 -32.48 7.39 -26.99
C GLU A 141 -31.89 6.04 -27.44
N SER A 142 -30.72 5.67 -26.89
CA SER A 142 -30.14 4.36 -27.16
C SER A 142 -30.96 3.22 -26.56
N ALA A 143 -30.74 1.99 -27.02
CA ALA A 143 -31.14 0.80 -26.27
C ALA A 143 -30.56 0.81 -24.85
N VAL A 144 -31.27 0.17 -23.91
CA VAL A 144 -30.79 -0.03 -22.53
C VAL A 144 -29.54 -0.88 -22.54
N PHE A 145 -28.57 -0.52 -21.71
CA PHE A 145 -27.40 -1.34 -21.42
C PHE A 145 -27.15 -1.39 -19.91
N GLU A 146 -26.47 -2.45 -19.48
CA GLU A 146 -26.11 -2.64 -18.08
C GLU A 146 -24.68 -2.14 -17.82
N ALA A 147 -24.50 -1.37 -16.76
CA ALA A 147 -23.21 -0.90 -16.27
C ALA A 147 -23.29 -0.66 -14.76
N LEU A 148 -22.15 -0.55 -14.07
CA LEU A 148 -22.07 -0.39 -12.61
C LEU A 148 -22.85 -1.49 -11.85
N LEU A 149 -22.32 -2.71 -11.72
CA LEU A 149 -23.01 -3.78 -10.97
C LEU A 149 -24.45 -4.07 -11.48
N SER A 150 -24.65 -4.11 -12.81
CA SER A 150 -25.92 -4.43 -13.48
C SER A 150 -27.04 -3.39 -13.38
N TYR A 151 -26.75 -2.14 -13.04
CA TYR A 151 -27.72 -1.05 -13.19
C TYR A 151 -27.99 -0.75 -14.67
N LYS A 152 -29.23 -0.39 -14.98
CA LYS A 152 -29.70 -0.13 -16.35
C LYS A 152 -29.59 1.34 -16.73
N TRP A 153 -29.01 1.61 -17.89
CA TRP A 153 -28.74 2.96 -18.41
C TRP A 153 -29.09 3.11 -19.88
N ARG A 154 -29.28 4.36 -20.31
CA ARG A 154 -29.38 4.79 -21.72
C ARG A 154 -28.49 5.98 -22.00
N LEU A 155 -28.05 6.08 -23.24
CA LEU A 155 -27.49 7.31 -23.80
C LEU A 155 -28.62 8.14 -24.42
N ILE A 156 -28.65 9.43 -24.09
CA ILE A 156 -29.61 10.41 -24.61
C ILE A 156 -28.84 11.46 -25.42
N LEU A 157 -29.02 11.44 -26.74
CA LEU A 157 -28.30 12.27 -27.70
C LEU A 157 -29.21 13.39 -28.22
N TYR A 158 -28.82 14.64 -27.96
CA TYR A 158 -29.45 15.82 -28.55
C TYR A 158 -28.56 16.34 -29.68
N VAL A 159 -28.99 16.14 -30.94
CA VAL A 159 -28.19 16.51 -32.11
C VAL A 159 -28.05 18.03 -32.23
N ASN A 160 -29.10 18.79 -31.93
CA ASN A 160 -29.10 20.25 -31.97
C ASN A 160 -28.95 20.91 -30.58
N GLY A 161 -28.54 20.09 -29.62
CA GLY A 161 -28.21 20.52 -28.27
C GLY A 161 -29.38 20.56 -27.30
N ASN A 162 -29.11 20.29 -26.03
CA ASN A 162 -30.07 20.45 -24.94
C ASN A 162 -30.11 21.93 -24.50
N GLN A 163 -31.17 22.63 -24.89
CA GLN A 163 -31.34 24.06 -24.58
C GLN A 163 -31.43 24.33 -23.07
N ASN A 164 -31.96 23.38 -22.29
CA ASN A 164 -32.10 23.52 -20.84
C ASN A 164 -30.75 23.49 -20.10
N ASP A 165 -29.70 23.02 -20.77
CA ASP A 165 -28.33 22.92 -20.24
C ASP A 165 -27.34 23.76 -21.09
N GLY A 166 -27.86 24.80 -21.77
CA GLY A 166 -27.06 25.73 -22.57
C GLY A 166 -26.35 25.07 -23.76
N GLY A 167 -26.81 23.92 -24.23
CA GLY A 167 -26.22 23.13 -25.31
C GLY A 167 -26.44 23.67 -26.72
N SER A 168 -27.00 24.87 -26.86
CA SER A 168 -27.27 25.47 -28.18
C SER A 168 -26.04 25.44 -29.10
N ASN A 169 -26.24 25.03 -30.36
CA ASN A 169 -25.19 24.84 -31.37
C ASN A 169 -24.11 23.82 -31.00
N HIS A 170 -24.41 22.87 -30.12
CA HIS A 170 -23.54 21.75 -29.77
C HIS A 170 -24.30 20.43 -29.92
N ILE A 171 -23.56 19.35 -30.16
CA ILE A 171 -24.06 18.02 -29.81
C ILE A 171 -24.06 17.95 -28.27
N SER A 172 -25.17 17.52 -27.68
CA SER A 172 -25.22 17.16 -26.26
C SER A 172 -25.44 15.67 -26.08
N LEU A 173 -24.79 15.09 -25.09
CA LEU A 173 -24.95 13.68 -24.76
C LEU A 173 -25.07 13.51 -23.25
N TYR A 174 -25.99 12.65 -22.84
CA TYR A 174 -26.27 12.34 -21.46
C TYR A 174 -26.38 10.84 -21.24
N LEU A 175 -26.10 10.45 -20.00
CA LEU A 175 -26.38 9.15 -19.43
C LEU A 175 -27.61 9.27 -18.53
N ARG A 176 -28.64 8.48 -18.80
CA ARG A 176 -29.87 8.41 -18.00
C ARG A 176 -30.03 7.03 -17.39
N SER A 177 -30.37 6.97 -16.11
CA SER A 177 -30.72 5.70 -15.46
C SER A 177 -32.15 5.29 -15.81
N GLU A 178 -32.35 4.01 -16.05
CA GLU A 178 -33.67 3.41 -16.26
C GLU A 178 -34.15 2.64 -15.02
N GLU A 179 -33.42 2.73 -13.91
CA GLU A 179 -33.81 2.13 -12.65
C GLU A 179 -35.01 2.85 -12.07
N THR A 180 -36.16 2.16 -12.02
CA THR A 180 -37.40 2.81 -11.63
C THR A 180 -37.61 2.89 -10.12
N ASP A 181 -37.31 1.87 -9.30
CA ASP A 181 -37.65 1.91 -7.85
C ASP A 181 -36.86 0.93 -6.92
N HIS A 182 -35.62 0.53 -7.25
CA HIS A 182 -34.91 -0.52 -6.49
C HIS A 182 -33.52 -0.16 -5.95
N LEU A 183 -33.32 1.06 -5.47
CA LEU A 183 -32.13 1.36 -4.66
C LEU A 183 -32.37 0.89 -3.21
N THR A 184 -32.35 -0.44 -3.00
CA THR A 184 -32.49 -1.12 -1.71
C THR A 184 -31.34 -0.87 -0.72
N TYR A 185 -30.49 0.13 -0.97
CA TYR A 185 -29.50 0.61 0.00
C TYR A 185 -29.24 2.11 -0.25
N ASN A 186 -29.79 2.99 0.57
CA ASN A 186 -29.52 4.44 0.59
C ASN A 186 -29.58 5.21 -0.76
N GLY A 187 -30.49 4.81 -1.66
CA GLY A 187 -31.19 5.70 -2.60
C GLY A 187 -30.35 6.45 -3.64
N SER A 188 -29.06 6.17 -3.78
CA SER A 188 -28.22 6.85 -4.76
C SER A 188 -26.99 6.08 -5.19
N ILE A 189 -26.61 6.23 -6.46
CA ILE A 189 -25.39 5.67 -7.03
C ILE A 189 -24.42 6.82 -7.28
N ASN A 190 -23.23 6.71 -6.72
CA ASN A 190 -22.15 7.66 -6.93
C ASN A 190 -21.22 7.13 -8.04
N PHE A 191 -20.94 7.94 -9.05
CA PHE A 191 -20.11 7.54 -10.18
C PHE A 191 -19.39 8.72 -10.83
N VAL A 192 -18.30 8.47 -11.55
CA VAL A 192 -17.68 9.46 -12.45
C VAL A 192 -18.05 9.09 -13.88
N LEU A 193 -18.46 10.10 -14.67
CA LEU A 193 -18.87 9.92 -16.05
C LEU A 193 -17.80 10.44 -17.01
N LYS A 194 -17.53 9.66 -18.06
CA LYS A 194 -16.88 10.15 -19.26
C LYS A 194 -17.76 9.83 -20.47
N LEU A 195 -17.87 10.78 -21.38
CA LEU A 195 -18.62 10.65 -22.61
C LEU A 195 -17.69 10.85 -23.80
N PHE A 196 -17.97 10.14 -24.90
CA PHE A 196 -17.04 10.02 -26.01
C PHE A 196 -17.69 10.35 -27.35
N VAL A 197 -16.89 10.90 -28.26
CA VAL A 197 -17.19 11.00 -29.69
C VAL A 197 -16.01 10.42 -30.47
N TYR A 198 -16.26 9.44 -31.33
CA TYR A 198 -15.22 8.84 -32.16
C TYR A 198 -14.81 9.78 -33.29
N ASN A 199 -13.51 9.84 -33.57
CA ASN A 199 -12.90 10.56 -34.69
C ASN A 199 -12.23 9.54 -35.61
N GLY A 200 -12.85 9.27 -36.77
CA GLY A 200 -12.39 8.23 -37.70
C GLY A 200 -11.06 8.58 -38.38
N LYS A 201 -10.83 9.86 -38.70
CA LYS A 201 -9.57 10.32 -39.32
C LYS A 201 -8.36 10.13 -38.43
N GLN A 202 -8.52 10.35 -37.13
CA GLN A 202 -7.45 10.23 -36.17
C GLN A 202 -7.39 8.84 -35.52
N ASP A 203 -8.41 8.01 -35.74
CA ASP A 203 -8.63 6.74 -35.06
C ASP A 203 -8.55 6.89 -33.53
N LYS A 204 -9.23 7.93 -33.02
CA LYS A 204 -9.20 8.35 -31.61
C LYS A 204 -10.58 8.70 -31.10
N TYR A 205 -10.73 8.72 -29.79
CA TYR A 205 -11.95 9.12 -29.10
C TYR A 205 -11.75 10.46 -28.40
N LEU A 206 -12.53 11.46 -28.80
CA LEU A 206 -12.70 12.68 -28.01
C LEU A 206 -13.42 12.32 -26.72
N THR A 207 -12.71 12.41 -25.62
CA THR A 207 -13.18 12.14 -24.26
C THR A 207 -13.54 13.43 -23.59
N VAL A 208 -14.77 13.51 -23.08
CA VAL A 208 -15.29 14.67 -22.33
C VAL A 208 -15.63 14.22 -20.92
N THR A 209 -15.06 14.91 -19.94
CA THR A 209 -15.33 14.67 -18.52
C THR A 209 -15.04 15.92 -17.70
N ASP A 210 -15.69 16.09 -16.56
CA ASP A 210 -15.33 17.09 -15.56
C ASP A 210 -14.56 16.50 -14.37
N GLY A 211 -14.38 15.17 -14.34
CA GLY A 211 -13.72 14.48 -13.21
C GLY A 211 -14.48 14.56 -11.89
N ILE A 212 -15.72 15.06 -11.89
CA ILE A 212 -16.52 15.24 -10.68
C ILE A 212 -17.41 14.03 -10.47
N GLN A 213 -17.51 13.59 -9.21
CA GLN A 213 -18.44 12.54 -8.82
C GLN A 213 -19.89 13.02 -9.00
N LYS A 214 -20.65 12.26 -9.80
CA LYS A 214 -22.08 12.40 -10.03
C LYS A 214 -22.85 11.51 -9.06
N ARG A 215 -24.06 11.95 -8.70
CA ARG A 215 -24.96 11.21 -7.84
C ARG A 215 -26.29 10.99 -8.56
N TYR A 216 -26.55 9.75 -8.96
CA TYR A 216 -27.87 9.32 -9.39
C TYR A 216 -28.78 9.22 -8.17
N ASN A 217 -30.00 9.75 -8.24
CA ASN A 217 -31.06 9.55 -7.26
C ASN A 217 -32.44 9.83 -7.89
N TYR A 218 -33.52 9.69 -7.12
CA TYR A 218 -34.90 9.89 -7.63
C TYR A 218 -35.17 11.27 -8.24
N LYS A 219 -34.44 12.32 -7.82
CA LYS A 219 -34.53 13.69 -8.37
C LYS A 219 -33.62 13.89 -9.58
N ASN A 220 -32.41 13.31 -9.53
CA ASN A 220 -31.37 13.52 -10.54
C ASN A 220 -31.09 12.21 -11.28
N LYS A 221 -31.86 11.98 -12.36
CA LYS A 221 -31.79 10.72 -13.12
C LYS A 221 -30.87 10.74 -14.33
N GLU A 222 -30.40 11.91 -14.71
CA GLU A 222 -29.65 12.14 -15.94
C GLU A 222 -28.43 13.02 -15.67
N TRP A 223 -27.29 12.63 -16.23
CA TRP A 223 -26.02 13.36 -16.13
C TRP A 223 -25.31 13.34 -17.48
N GLY A 224 -24.74 14.46 -17.89
CA GLY A 224 -24.08 14.56 -19.19
C GLY A 224 -23.48 15.93 -19.43
N TYR A 225 -23.26 16.24 -20.71
CA TYR A 225 -22.63 17.48 -21.13
C TYR A 225 -23.47 18.15 -22.22
N GLY A 226 -24.11 19.28 -21.89
CA GLY A 226 -24.80 20.13 -22.85
C GLY A 226 -23.91 20.59 -24.00
N LYS A 227 -22.62 20.82 -23.73
CA LYS A 227 -21.62 21.22 -24.73
C LYS A 227 -20.57 20.12 -24.93
N LEU A 228 -20.98 18.95 -25.43
CA LEU A 228 -20.06 17.84 -25.68
C LEU A 228 -19.01 18.22 -26.75
N ILE A 229 -19.49 18.55 -27.94
CA ILE A 229 -18.69 19.01 -29.10
C ILE A 229 -19.49 20.07 -29.87
N PRO A 230 -18.86 21.17 -30.35
CA PRO A 230 -19.54 22.15 -31.19
C PRO A 230 -20.14 21.49 -32.44
N LEU A 231 -21.38 21.84 -32.77
CA LEU A 231 -22.10 21.23 -33.89
C LEU A 231 -21.39 21.52 -35.22
N SER A 232 -20.80 22.72 -35.37
CA SER A 232 -19.99 23.10 -36.52
C SER A 232 -18.75 22.19 -36.69
N THR A 233 -18.05 21.89 -35.60
CA THR A 233 -16.90 20.97 -35.61
C THR A 233 -17.32 19.54 -35.91
N PHE A 234 -18.44 19.09 -35.34
CA PHE A 234 -18.93 17.73 -35.55
C PHE A 234 -19.39 17.49 -37.00
N LEU A 235 -20.10 18.44 -37.60
CA LEU A 235 -20.63 18.34 -38.97
C LEU A 235 -19.60 18.60 -40.06
N ASP A 236 -18.50 19.27 -39.74
CA ASP A 236 -17.40 19.46 -40.69
C ASP A 236 -16.67 18.12 -40.91
N THR A 237 -16.92 17.52 -42.08
CA THR A 237 -16.28 16.25 -42.49
C THR A 237 -14.76 16.36 -42.58
N SER A 238 -14.19 17.56 -42.59
CA SER A 238 -12.75 17.78 -42.46
C SER A 238 -12.22 17.35 -41.08
N GLN A 239 -13.04 17.43 -40.03
CA GLN A 239 -12.68 17.15 -38.63
C GLN A 239 -12.73 15.66 -38.26
N GLY A 240 -13.48 14.83 -38.98
CA GLY A 240 -13.48 13.36 -38.82
C GLY A 240 -14.45 12.76 -37.79
N TYR A 241 -15.36 13.55 -37.21
CA TYR A 241 -16.36 13.05 -36.24
C TYR A 241 -17.63 12.49 -36.88
N LEU A 242 -17.92 12.88 -38.13
CA LEU A 242 -19.00 12.37 -38.96
C LEU A 242 -18.40 11.90 -40.28
N GLU A 243 -18.39 10.59 -40.52
CA GLU A 243 -17.76 9.97 -41.69
C GLU A 243 -18.74 9.02 -42.36
N GLN A 244 -18.90 9.14 -43.68
CA GLN A 244 -19.84 8.31 -44.45
C GLN A 244 -21.24 8.30 -43.82
N ASP A 245 -21.68 9.48 -43.38
CA ASP A 245 -22.94 9.68 -42.66
C ASP A 245 -23.10 8.78 -41.42
N THR A 246 -21.98 8.42 -40.79
CA THR A 246 -21.91 7.59 -39.60
C THR A 246 -21.19 8.32 -38.48
N ALA A 247 -21.76 8.27 -37.29
CA ALA A 247 -21.16 8.83 -36.08
C ALA A 247 -21.26 7.86 -34.92
N SER A 248 -20.22 7.81 -34.09
CA SER A 248 -20.18 6.96 -32.91
C SER A 248 -19.95 7.79 -31.64
N PHE A 249 -20.79 7.50 -30.66
CA PHE A 249 -20.76 8.06 -29.32
C PHE A 249 -20.49 6.96 -28.30
N GLY A 250 -20.05 7.31 -27.10
CA GLY A 250 -19.94 6.30 -26.06
C GLY A 250 -19.93 6.84 -24.65
N ALA A 251 -19.95 5.91 -23.70
CA ALA A 251 -19.94 6.18 -22.28
C ALA A 251 -18.98 5.25 -21.54
N GLU A 252 -18.35 5.80 -20.51
CA GLU A 252 -17.53 5.10 -19.54
C GLU A 252 -17.94 5.59 -18.15
N ILE A 253 -18.31 4.65 -17.28
CA ILE A 253 -19.00 4.91 -16.02
C ILE A 253 -18.23 4.23 -14.89
N PHE A 254 -17.63 5.04 -14.02
CA PHE A 254 -16.81 4.54 -12.92
C PHE A 254 -17.58 4.56 -11.61
N LEU A 255 -17.72 3.42 -10.95
CA LEU A 255 -18.36 3.34 -9.64
C LEU A 255 -17.48 4.03 -8.58
N CYS A 256 -18.09 4.89 -7.76
CA CYS A 256 -17.46 5.50 -6.60
C CYS A 256 -18.28 5.16 -5.35
N PRO A 257 -18.27 3.89 -4.90
CA PRO A 257 -19.04 3.52 -3.72
C PRO A 257 -18.42 4.20 -2.48
N PRO A 258 -19.24 4.59 -1.49
CA PRO A 258 -18.69 5.07 -0.22
C PRO A 258 -17.87 3.95 0.43
N ILE A 259 -16.78 4.32 1.10
CA ILE A 259 -15.99 3.37 1.89
C ILE A 259 -16.88 2.84 3.01
N GLN A 260 -17.07 1.51 3.06
CA GLN A 260 -17.94 0.88 4.07
C GLN A 260 -17.18 0.34 5.28
N VAL A 261 -15.90 0.01 5.10
CA VAL A 261 -15.05 -0.56 6.14
C VAL A 261 -13.68 0.11 6.15
N GLN A 262 -13.06 0.14 7.31
CA GLN A 262 -11.70 0.62 7.49
C GLN A 262 -10.84 -0.43 8.18
N GLU A 263 -9.55 -0.46 7.83
CA GLU A 263 -8.54 -1.21 8.56
C GLU A 263 -8.12 -0.42 9.79
N LYS A 264 -8.25 -1.01 10.98
CA LYS A 264 -7.86 -0.43 12.26
C LYS A 264 -6.80 -1.29 12.92
N VAL A 265 -5.61 -0.71 13.09
CA VAL A 265 -4.50 -1.33 13.84
C VAL A 265 -4.49 -0.79 15.27
N THR A 266 -4.53 -1.69 16.25
CA THR A 266 -4.50 -1.35 17.68
C THR A 266 -3.28 -1.97 18.33
N PHE A 267 -2.50 -1.19 19.08
CA PHE A 267 -1.32 -1.67 19.79
C PHE A 267 -1.70 -2.01 21.23
N ILE A 268 -2.00 -3.29 21.46
CA ILE A 268 -2.44 -3.80 22.76
C ILE A 268 -1.23 -3.92 23.67
N SER A 269 -1.25 -3.23 24.81
CA SER A 269 -0.21 -3.33 25.84
C SER A 269 -0.61 -4.40 26.84
N ASN A 270 0.36 -5.22 27.27
CA ASN A 270 0.17 -6.34 28.20
C ASN A 270 -1.05 -7.22 27.81
N PRO A 271 -1.06 -7.80 26.60
CA PRO A 271 -2.15 -8.64 26.14
C PRO A 271 -2.40 -9.83 27.09
N PRO A 272 -3.63 -10.39 27.12
CA PRO A 272 -3.90 -11.59 27.92
C PRO A 272 -2.98 -12.75 27.52
N ASN A 273 -2.57 -13.57 28.50
CA ASN A 273 -1.65 -14.70 28.29
C ASN A 273 -0.33 -14.29 27.60
N ASN A 274 0.18 -13.10 27.90
CA ASN A 274 1.39 -12.58 27.29
C ASN A 274 2.71 -13.25 27.73
N VAL A 275 2.69 -14.11 28.74
CA VAL A 275 3.89 -14.79 29.23
C VAL A 275 3.91 -16.23 28.76
N PHE A 276 4.94 -16.59 28.00
CA PHE A 276 5.25 -17.96 27.62
C PHE A 276 6.55 -18.41 28.29
N THR A 277 6.57 -19.64 28.80
CA THR A 277 7.74 -20.23 29.47
C THR A 277 8.12 -21.55 28.80
N TRP A 278 9.41 -21.72 28.53
CA TRP A 278 9.97 -22.91 27.91
C TRP A 278 11.11 -23.48 28.76
N LYS A 279 10.88 -24.66 29.35
CA LYS A 279 11.89 -25.38 30.12
C LYS A 279 12.58 -26.43 29.25
N ILE A 280 13.90 -26.42 29.25
CA ILE A 280 14.73 -27.41 28.57
C ILE A 280 15.44 -28.25 29.64
N LEU A 281 15.38 -29.58 29.49
CA LEU A 281 16.08 -30.55 30.31
C LEU A 281 17.34 -31.03 29.57
N HIS A 282 18.31 -31.55 30.34
CA HIS A 282 19.57 -32.05 29.80
C HIS A 282 20.30 -31.01 28.92
N PHE A 283 20.27 -29.74 29.33
CA PHE A 283 20.73 -28.60 28.52
C PHE A 283 22.21 -28.73 28.11
N SER A 284 23.03 -29.34 28.95
CA SER A 284 24.45 -29.61 28.68
C SER A 284 24.66 -30.45 27.41
N THR A 285 23.71 -31.32 27.07
CA THR A 285 23.78 -32.27 25.94
C THR A 285 23.48 -31.65 24.58
N LEU A 286 22.94 -30.43 24.54
CA LEU A 286 22.51 -29.80 23.31
C LEU A 286 23.68 -29.43 22.39
N GLU A 287 23.44 -29.52 21.08
CA GLU A 287 24.39 -29.15 20.03
C GLU A 287 24.41 -27.63 19.77
N ASP A 288 25.38 -27.18 18.97
CA ASP A 288 25.46 -25.80 18.48
C ASP A 288 24.52 -25.60 17.28
N ILE A 289 23.21 -25.71 17.53
CA ILE A 289 22.13 -25.45 16.57
C ILE A 289 21.03 -24.62 17.23
N VAL A 290 20.10 -24.11 16.43
CA VAL A 290 18.90 -23.45 16.96
C VAL A 290 17.86 -24.51 17.29
N TYR A 291 17.40 -24.48 18.54
CA TYR A 291 16.29 -25.26 19.04
C TYR A 291 15.06 -24.37 19.18
N TYR A 292 13.89 -24.95 18.91
CA TYR A 292 12.63 -24.23 18.88
C TYR A 292 11.69 -24.71 19.97
N SER A 293 10.95 -23.77 20.57
CA SER A 293 9.80 -24.09 21.42
C SER A 293 8.59 -24.50 20.57
N ASP A 294 7.54 -24.96 21.24
CA ASP A 294 6.20 -24.97 20.65
C ASP A 294 5.75 -23.54 20.32
N ASP A 295 4.77 -23.45 19.41
CA ASP A 295 4.11 -22.20 19.09
C ASP A 295 3.18 -21.78 20.24
N PHE A 296 3.18 -20.50 20.56
CA PHE A 296 2.29 -19.88 21.55
C PHE A 296 1.56 -18.70 20.94
N LEU A 297 0.26 -18.60 21.22
CA LEU A 297 -0.61 -17.55 20.67
C LEU A 297 -0.59 -16.33 21.58
N VAL A 298 -0.30 -15.16 21.02
CA VAL A 298 -0.58 -13.87 21.67
C VAL A 298 -1.37 -13.01 20.70
N GLU A 299 -2.57 -12.65 21.13
CA GLU A 299 -3.59 -11.99 20.32
C GLU A 299 -3.98 -12.79 19.06
N ASP A 300 -3.54 -12.33 17.89
CA ASP A 300 -3.91 -12.88 16.58
C ASP A 300 -2.79 -13.69 15.95
N ARG A 301 -1.59 -13.70 16.56
CA ARG A 301 -0.38 -14.27 15.97
C ARG A 301 0.25 -15.33 16.85
N TYR A 302 0.65 -16.43 16.22
CA TYR A 302 1.48 -17.44 16.84
C TYR A 302 2.94 -16.97 16.85
N TRP A 303 3.60 -17.22 17.96
CA TRP A 303 4.99 -16.89 18.22
C TRP A 303 5.74 -18.14 18.65
N ARG A 304 7.06 -18.12 18.53
CA ARG A 304 7.92 -19.23 18.91
C ARG A 304 9.25 -18.70 19.42
N LEU A 305 9.81 -19.33 20.44
CA LEU A 305 11.18 -19.06 20.86
C LEU A 305 12.15 -19.92 20.07
N GLY A 306 13.25 -19.32 19.63
CA GLY A 306 14.43 -20.03 19.14
C GLY A 306 15.62 -19.74 20.04
N VAL A 307 16.38 -20.76 20.42
CA VAL A 307 17.58 -20.62 21.26
C VAL A 307 18.74 -21.37 20.63
N ASN A 308 19.90 -20.72 20.56
CA ASN A 308 21.16 -21.42 20.34
C ASN A 308 21.90 -21.57 21.70
N PRO A 309 22.07 -22.80 22.22
CA PRO A 309 22.71 -23.09 23.51
C PRO A 309 24.20 -22.74 23.60
N LYS A 310 24.93 -22.73 22.47
CA LYS A 310 26.39 -22.56 22.44
C LYS A 310 26.84 -21.17 21.94
N GLY A 311 25.91 -20.34 21.46
CA GLY A 311 26.22 -19.06 20.80
C GLY A 311 26.41 -19.25 19.29
N THR A 312 26.94 -18.27 18.54
CA THR A 312 27.08 -18.40 17.06
C THR A 312 28.39 -17.83 16.53
N GLY A 313 29.06 -18.56 15.62
CA GLY A 313 30.10 -18.06 14.71
C GLY A 313 31.50 -17.79 15.30
N ASP A 314 32.47 -17.64 14.40
CA ASP A 314 33.93 -17.77 14.56
C ASP A 314 34.62 -16.59 15.28
N GLY A 315 33.93 -15.98 16.25
CA GLY A 315 34.37 -14.83 17.06
C GLY A 315 33.50 -14.64 18.31
N ARG A 316 32.95 -15.74 18.82
CA ARG A 316 31.89 -15.93 19.83
C ARG A 316 31.57 -14.71 20.70
N SER A 317 30.35 -14.19 20.54
CA SER A 317 29.62 -13.64 21.69
C SER A 317 29.54 -14.72 22.76
N GLN A 318 30.16 -14.51 23.92
CA GLN A 318 30.13 -15.42 25.07
C GLN A 318 28.75 -15.41 25.75
N ALA A 319 27.64 -15.39 25.01
CA ALA A 319 26.30 -15.20 25.54
C ALA A 319 25.26 -16.04 24.78
N ILE A 320 24.22 -16.45 25.50
CA ILE A 320 23.07 -17.18 24.95
C ILE A 320 22.31 -16.25 24.00
N LYS A 321 21.94 -16.78 22.84
CA LYS A 321 21.08 -16.10 21.88
C LYS A 321 19.66 -16.60 21.97
N ILE A 322 18.73 -15.67 22.04
CA ILE A 322 17.29 -15.93 22.07
C ILE A 322 16.67 -15.15 20.92
N PHE A 323 15.78 -15.82 20.19
CA PHE A 323 15.05 -15.27 19.08
C PHE A 323 13.56 -15.41 19.35
N LEU A 324 12.80 -14.37 19.04
CA LEU A 324 11.36 -14.46 18.92
C LEU A 324 11.03 -14.59 17.43
N TYR A 325 10.38 -15.69 17.07
CA TYR A 325 9.91 -15.96 15.72
C TYR A 325 8.42 -15.68 15.63
N ALA A 326 8.03 -14.94 14.60
CA ALA A 326 6.63 -14.79 14.25
C ALA A 326 6.22 -15.92 13.30
N GLN A 327 5.17 -16.63 13.67
CA GLN A 327 4.58 -17.73 12.90
C GLN A 327 3.26 -17.25 12.28
N GLY A 328 2.36 -18.19 11.98
CA GLY A 328 1.07 -17.89 11.36
C GLY A 328 0.09 -17.16 12.28
N HIS A 329 -1.13 -16.97 11.80
CA HIS A 329 -2.22 -16.29 12.52
C HIS A 329 -3.28 -17.30 12.96
N LYS A 330 -4.04 -16.97 14.02
CA LYS A 330 -5.19 -17.79 14.43
C LYS A 330 -6.31 -17.73 13.37
N PRO A 331 -7.23 -18.71 13.35
CA PRO A 331 -8.38 -18.67 12.45
C PRO A 331 -9.17 -17.36 12.57
N ASN A 332 -9.62 -16.83 11.42
CA ASN A 332 -10.39 -15.58 11.29
C ASN A 332 -9.68 -14.28 11.67
N ALA A 333 -8.39 -14.31 12.03
CA ALA A 333 -7.61 -13.09 12.22
C ALA A 333 -7.30 -12.42 10.87
N VAL A 334 -7.17 -11.09 10.87
CA VAL A 334 -6.72 -10.34 9.68
C VAL A 334 -5.22 -10.57 9.50
N VAL A 335 -4.87 -11.28 8.43
CA VAL A 335 -3.47 -11.57 8.08
C VAL A 335 -2.75 -10.27 7.70
N SER A 336 -1.87 -9.82 8.60
CA SER A 336 -1.13 -8.57 8.46
C SER A 336 0.24 -8.67 9.14
N SER A 337 1.11 -7.70 8.87
CA SER A 337 2.35 -7.56 9.63
C SER A 337 2.04 -7.25 11.09
N THR A 338 2.88 -7.71 12.01
CA THR A 338 2.61 -7.62 13.44
C THR A 338 3.76 -6.92 14.12
N TRP A 339 3.50 -5.80 14.77
CA TRP A 339 4.44 -5.22 15.73
C TRP A 339 4.43 -6.08 16.99
N GLY A 340 5.60 -6.55 17.42
CA GLY A 340 5.77 -7.30 18.65
C GLY A 340 6.89 -6.68 19.48
N ALA A 341 6.58 -6.32 20.72
CA ALA A 341 7.55 -5.95 21.74
C ALA A 341 7.52 -7.01 22.85
N VAL A 342 8.69 -7.48 23.24
CA VAL A 342 8.88 -8.64 24.12
C VAL A 342 10.02 -8.37 25.11
N ASN A 343 9.84 -8.81 26.34
CA ASN A 343 10.95 -9.07 27.26
C ASN A 343 11.33 -10.55 27.14
N LEU A 344 12.53 -10.81 26.63
CA LEU A 344 13.11 -12.14 26.55
C LEU A 344 13.95 -12.37 27.80
N ARG A 345 13.71 -13.48 28.51
CA ARG A 345 14.36 -13.78 29.79
C ARG A 345 15.01 -15.16 29.83
N VAL A 346 16.10 -15.24 30.57
CA VAL A 346 16.60 -16.47 31.18
C VAL A 346 16.26 -16.41 32.65
N LYS A 347 15.41 -17.32 33.12
CA LYS A 347 14.99 -17.31 34.52
C LYS A 347 16.09 -17.83 35.43
N ASN A 348 16.40 -17.04 36.45
CA ASN A 348 16.98 -17.59 37.67
C ASN A 348 15.92 -18.48 38.35
N GLN A 349 16.31 -19.70 38.70
CA GLN A 349 15.36 -20.72 39.15
C GLN A 349 15.14 -20.75 40.67
N ARG A 350 15.85 -19.90 41.43
CA ARG A 350 15.77 -19.84 42.90
C ARG A 350 15.59 -18.43 43.46
N SER A 351 15.67 -17.41 42.62
CA SER A 351 15.37 -16.03 42.96
C SER A 351 14.53 -15.36 41.86
N SER A 352 13.96 -14.20 42.18
CA SER A 352 13.26 -13.35 41.22
C SER A 352 14.20 -12.53 40.32
N ASN A 353 15.53 -12.65 40.50
CA ASN A 353 16.52 -11.91 39.72
C ASN A 353 16.78 -12.59 38.38
N HIS A 354 15.87 -12.41 37.42
CA HIS A 354 15.99 -12.97 36.07
C HIS A 354 16.88 -12.09 35.19
N SER A 355 17.63 -12.72 34.28
CA SER A 355 18.32 -11.98 33.23
C SER A 355 17.34 -11.70 32.11
N GLN A 356 17.19 -10.45 31.70
CA GLN A 356 16.20 -10.07 30.70
C GLN A 356 16.72 -9.02 29.72
N ILE A 357 16.15 -9.02 28.52
CA ILE A 357 16.35 -7.96 27.54
C ILE A 357 15.04 -7.64 26.83
N TYR A 358 14.83 -6.36 26.56
CA TYR A 358 13.71 -5.89 25.75
C TYR A 358 14.09 -5.94 24.26
N SER A 359 13.16 -6.41 23.43
CA SER A 359 13.25 -6.37 21.97
C SER A 359 11.92 -5.95 21.39
N ALA A 360 11.93 -5.14 20.34
CA ALA A 360 10.74 -4.78 19.60
C ALA A 360 11.02 -4.67 18.11
N ALA A 361 10.11 -5.20 17.30
CA ALA A 361 10.25 -5.20 15.86
C ALA A 361 8.89 -5.31 15.16
N LEU A 362 8.89 -4.92 13.89
CA LEU A 362 7.81 -5.24 12.96
C LEU A 362 8.11 -6.60 12.32
N TYR A 363 7.22 -7.55 12.53
CA TYR A 363 7.31 -8.90 11.97
C TYR A 363 6.46 -8.96 10.68
N PRO A 364 7.04 -9.35 9.53
CA PRO A 364 6.32 -9.43 8.27
C PRO A 364 5.25 -10.52 8.30
N ILE A 365 4.37 -10.56 7.29
CA ILE A 365 3.29 -11.55 7.19
C ILE A 365 3.81 -12.99 7.15
N ARG A 366 4.95 -13.23 6.48
CA ARG A 366 5.52 -14.58 6.34
C ARG A 366 5.88 -15.21 7.69
N ASN A 367 5.79 -16.54 7.73
CA ASN A 367 6.19 -17.34 8.88
C ASN A 367 7.72 -17.41 9.01
N ASP A 368 8.15 -17.90 10.16
CA ASP A 368 9.55 -18.20 10.49
C ASP A 368 10.51 -17.00 10.37
N TYR A 369 9.98 -15.79 10.55
CA TYR A 369 10.80 -14.59 10.67
C TYR A 369 11.17 -14.34 12.13
N GLY A 370 12.44 -14.58 12.44
CA GLY A 370 13.01 -14.42 13.78
C GLY A 370 13.72 -13.09 13.98
N VAL A 371 13.47 -12.43 15.10
CA VAL A 371 14.27 -11.30 15.58
C VAL A 371 15.00 -11.74 16.84
N GLY A 372 16.34 -11.66 16.78
CA GLY A 372 17.23 -12.16 17.82
C GLY A 372 17.83 -11.08 18.70
N VAL A 373 18.19 -11.49 19.91
CA VAL A 373 19.02 -10.72 20.85
C VAL A 373 20.25 -11.54 21.21
N ASN A 374 21.41 -10.86 21.27
CA ASN A 374 22.71 -11.54 21.35
C ASN A 374 23.36 -11.49 22.75
N THR A 375 22.71 -10.87 23.75
CA THR A 375 23.38 -10.46 25.00
C THR A 375 22.53 -10.68 26.26
N VAL A 376 21.58 -11.62 26.25
CA VAL A 376 20.65 -11.79 27.38
C VAL A 376 21.36 -12.31 28.63
N LEU A 377 22.28 -13.26 28.48
CA LEU A 377 23.05 -13.84 29.59
C LEU A 377 24.37 -14.39 29.05
N SER A 378 25.49 -14.09 29.71
CA SER A 378 26.77 -14.67 29.30
C SER A 378 26.82 -16.18 29.63
N LEU A 379 27.56 -16.96 28.83
CA LEU A 379 27.83 -18.37 29.09
C LEU A 379 28.63 -18.55 30.39
N ALA A 380 29.47 -17.58 30.76
CA ALA A 380 30.17 -17.60 32.04
C ALA A 380 29.18 -17.51 33.22
N GLU A 381 28.26 -16.55 33.19
CA GLU A 381 27.22 -16.41 34.22
C GLU A 381 26.20 -17.54 34.20
N LEU A 382 25.89 -18.10 33.02
CA LEU A 382 25.03 -19.27 32.90
C LEU A 382 25.63 -20.49 33.62
N ASN A 383 26.93 -20.71 33.46
CA ASN A 383 27.66 -21.85 34.02
C ASN A 383 28.11 -21.61 35.47
N ASP A 384 27.94 -20.39 36.00
CA ASP A 384 28.20 -20.10 37.40
C ASP A 384 27.06 -20.67 38.26
N ALA A 385 27.37 -21.74 39.00
CA ALA A 385 26.41 -22.41 39.87
C ALA A 385 25.81 -21.48 40.94
N VAL A 386 26.51 -20.40 41.34
CA VAL A 386 26.03 -19.40 42.30
C VAL A 386 24.94 -18.52 41.69
N LYS A 387 24.92 -18.37 40.36
CA LYS A 387 23.92 -17.55 39.65
C LYS A 387 22.60 -18.28 39.41
N GLU A 388 22.56 -19.60 39.59
CA GLU A 388 21.33 -20.42 39.63
C GLU A 388 20.40 -20.29 38.40
N TYR A 389 20.96 -19.97 37.23
CA TYR A 389 20.24 -20.00 35.95
C TYR A 389 20.10 -21.42 35.39
N LEU A 390 21.15 -22.23 35.50
CA LEU A 390 21.18 -23.65 35.13
C LEU A 390 21.11 -24.50 36.41
N VAL A 391 19.99 -25.18 36.65
CA VAL A 391 19.75 -25.98 37.86
C VAL A 391 19.37 -27.40 37.46
N ASN A 392 20.07 -28.39 38.01
CA ASN A 392 19.89 -29.82 37.70
C ASN A 392 19.90 -30.09 36.18
N ASP A 393 20.85 -29.49 35.48
CA ASP A 393 20.98 -29.53 34.02
C ASP A 393 19.70 -29.13 33.26
N SER A 394 18.91 -28.24 33.86
CA SER A 394 17.72 -27.66 33.24
C SER A 394 17.78 -26.15 33.26
N ILE A 395 17.23 -25.53 32.21
CA ILE A 395 17.16 -24.07 32.04
C ILE A 395 15.74 -23.68 31.67
N ILE A 396 15.34 -22.46 32.02
CA ILE A 396 14.00 -21.93 31.72
C ILE A 396 14.15 -20.60 30.97
N PHE A 397 13.61 -20.55 29.75
CA PHE A 397 13.45 -19.35 28.97
C PHE A 397 12.02 -18.81 29.11
N GLU A 398 11.86 -17.50 29.03
CA GLU A 398 10.56 -16.85 29.11
C GLU A 398 10.47 -15.73 28.06
N ALA A 399 9.31 -15.63 27.40
CA ALA A 399 8.94 -14.51 26.57
C ALA A 399 7.73 -13.83 27.20
N GLU A 400 7.87 -12.58 27.61
CA GLU A 400 6.76 -11.73 28.02
C GLU A 400 6.47 -10.72 26.90
N MET A 401 5.39 -10.93 26.17
CA MET A 401 4.92 -10.01 25.14
C MET A 401 4.34 -8.75 25.79
N VAL A 402 5.11 -7.67 25.86
CA VAL A 402 4.67 -6.43 26.50
C VAL A 402 3.74 -5.62 25.63
N LYS A 403 3.81 -5.79 24.31
CA LYS A 403 2.91 -5.11 23.36
C LYS A 403 2.83 -5.86 22.04
N VAL A 404 1.64 -6.03 21.51
CA VAL A 404 1.39 -6.65 20.20
C VAL A 404 0.37 -5.82 19.42
N SER A 405 0.57 -5.62 18.11
CA SER A 405 -0.45 -5.01 17.26
C SER A 405 -1.49 -6.02 16.80
N VAL A 406 -2.76 -5.62 16.81
CA VAL A 406 -3.89 -6.37 16.28
C VAL A 406 -4.58 -5.54 15.19
N THR A 407 -4.87 -6.18 14.07
CA THR A 407 -5.50 -5.55 12.90
C THR A 407 -6.93 -6.04 12.77
N ASN A 408 -7.88 -5.12 12.66
CA ASN A 408 -9.29 -5.43 12.47
C ASN A 408 -9.84 -4.68 11.26
N ILE A 409 -10.75 -5.31 10.52
CA ILE A 409 -11.59 -4.63 9.53
C ILE A 409 -12.90 -4.25 10.23
N VAL A 410 -13.16 -2.95 10.38
CA VAL A 410 -14.33 -2.45 11.11
C VAL A 410 -15.23 -1.61 10.21
N PRO A 411 -16.58 -1.68 10.36
CA PRO A 411 -17.50 -0.82 9.62
C PRO A 411 -17.24 0.66 9.92
N ILE A 412 -17.30 1.50 8.88
CA ILE A 412 -17.33 2.95 9.06
C ILE A 412 -18.76 3.33 9.42
N GLN A 413 -18.96 3.90 10.61
CA GLN A 413 -20.23 4.51 10.97
C GLN A 413 -20.37 5.79 10.16
N VAL A 414 -21.26 5.78 9.16
CA VAL A 414 -21.70 7.02 8.52
C VAL A 414 -22.64 7.69 9.50
N VAL A 415 -22.19 8.78 10.11
CA VAL A 415 -23.09 9.68 10.84
C VAL A 415 -23.89 10.39 9.75
N ASP A 416 -25.14 10.02 9.57
CA ASP A 416 -26.06 10.81 8.76
C ASP A 416 -26.24 12.16 9.47
N GLU A 417 -25.67 13.23 8.90
CA GLU A 417 -25.91 14.63 9.32
C GLU A 417 -27.24 15.17 8.77
#